data_AF-A0A147K2B2-F1
#
_entry.id   AF-A0A147K2B2-F1
#
_cell.length_a   1.000
_cell.length_b   1.000
_cell.length_c   1.000
_cell.angle_alpha   90.00
_cell.angle_beta   90.00
_cell.angle_gamma   90.00
#
_symmetry.space_group_name_H-M   'P 1'
#
loop_
_entity.id
_entity.type
_entity.pdbx_description
1 polymer ?
#
loop_
_entity_poly.entity_id
_entity_poly.type
_entity_poly.pdbx_seq_one_letter_code
_entity_poly.pdbx_strand_id
1 'polypeptide(L)' 'MNQKKAEVRVFLDGVHLKIIDDLIPSHGTTRSEVIRTLIHEWLSANVDKVKEWQRLREEALRSGYISKEKKGDE' A
#
# COMPACT_ATOMS: atom_id res chain seq x y z
N MET A 1 6.44 -20.71 -8.09
CA MET A 1 5.10 -20.08 -8.20
C MET A 1 5.31 -18.62 -8.58
N ASN A 2 4.97 -18.22 -9.81
CA ASN A 2 5.12 -16.84 -10.25
C ASN A 2 4.01 -16.02 -9.59
N GLN A 3 4.31 -15.33 -8.47
CA GLN A 3 3.34 -14.44 -7.82
C GLN A 3 2.90 -13.40 -8.86
N LYS A 4 1.64 -13.46 -9.28
CA LYS A 4 1.08 -12.48 -10.20
C LYS A 4 1.15 -11.11 -9.52
N LYS A 5 1.96 -10.21 -10.07
CA LYS A 5 1.99 -8.82 -9.64
C LYS A 5 0.70 -8.16 -10.09
N ALA A 6 0.01 -7.49 -9.19
CA ALA A 6 -1.12 -6.61 -9.53
C ALA A 6 -0.58 -5.25 -9.97
N GLU A 7 -1.17 -4.66 -11.01
CA GLU A 7 -0.90 -3.27 -11.39
C GLU A 7 -1.77 -2.35 -10.53
N VAL A 8 -1.16 -1.31 -9.99
CA VAL A 8 -1.84 -0.25 -9.25
C VAL A 8 -1.53 1.07 -9.92
N ARG A 9 -2.55 1.86 -10.24
CA ARG A 9 -2.42 3.20 -10.81
C ARG A 9 -2.71 4.24 -9.73
N VAL A 10 -1.80 5.19 -9.58
CA VAL A 10 -1.91 6.30 -8.64
C VAL A 10 -1.55 7.60 -9.35
N PHE A 11 -2.22 8.68 -8.97
CA PHE A 11 -1.91 10.02 -9.45
C PHE A 11 -1.15 10.76 -8.36
N LEU A 12 0.04 11.26 -8.71
CA LEU A 12 0.92 12.00 -7.81
C LEU A 12 1.18 13.37 -8.41
N ASP A 13 1.28 14.40 -7.57
CA ASP A 13 1.70 15.72 -8.03
C ASP A 13 3.21 15.76 -8.34
N GLY A 14 3.64 16.89 -8.93
CA GLY A 14 5.04 17.06 -9.34
C GLY A 14 6.04 17.04 -8.19
N VAL A 15 5.65 17.44 -6.97
CA VAL A 15 6.56 17.43 -5.81
C VAL A 15 6.82 16.00 -5.37
N HIS A 16 5.77 15.18 -5.27
CA HIS A 16 5.91 13.77 -4.93
C HIS A 16 6.72 13.02 -5.99
N LEU A 17 6.50 13.29 -7.28
CA LEU A 17 7.28 12.68 -8.36
C LEU A 17 8.75 13.07 -8.27
N LYS A 18 9.07 14.33 -7.98
CA LYS A 18 10.44 14.80 -7.81
C LYS A 18 11.14 14.07 -6.65
N ILE A 19 10.46 13.95 -5.50
CA ILE A 19 11.01 13.21 -4.35
C ILE A 19 11.29 11.75 -4.73
N ILE A 20 10.39 11.10 -5.45
CA ILE A 20 10.59 9.71 -5.88
C ILE A 20 11.81 9.61 -6.82
N ASP A 21 11.96 10.54 -7.75
CA ASP A 21 13.10 10.58 -8.67
C ASP A 21 14.43 10.78 -7.95
N ASP A 22 14.46 11.70 -6.98
CA ASP A 22 15.65 12.00 -6.17
C ASP A 22 16.05 10.78 -5.29
N LEU A 23 15.11 9.89 -4.96
CA LEU A 23 15.35 8.68 -4.20
C LEU A 23 15.80 7.48 -5.05
N ILE A 24 15.71 7.55 -6.39
CA ILE A 24 16.15 6.46 -7.27
C ILE A 24 17.57 6.01 -6.93
N PRO A 25 18.60 6.88 -6.84
CA PRO A 25 19.98 6.44 -6.62
C PRO A 25 20.22 5.58 -5.36
N SER A 26 19.32 5.64 -4.38
CA SER A 26 19.45 4.94 -3.09
C SER A 26 18.41 3.86 -2.85
N HIS A 27 17.22 3.95 -3.45
CA HIS A 27 16.07 3.08 -3.12
C HIS A 27 15.56 2.24 -4.30
N GLY A 28 16.17 2.34 -5.49
CA GLY A 28 15.84 1.47 -6.63
C GLY A 28 16.44 1.88 -7.97
N THR A 29 15.93 1.31 -9.06
CA THR A 29 16.33 1.66 -10.44
C THR A 29 15.19 2.32 -11.23
N THR A 30 13.96 2.21 -10.72
CA THR A 30 12.74 2.77 -11.33
C THR A 30 11.85 3.37 -10.25
N ARG A 31 10.96 4.31 -10.62
CA ARG A 31 9.94 4.86 -9.71
C ARG A 31 9.10 3.77 -9.05
N SER A 32 8.71 2.74 -9.80
CA SER A 32 7.93 1.61 -9.29
C SER A 32 8.70 0.74 -8.29
N GLU A 33 10.02 0.70 -8.39
CA GLU A 33 10.86 0.04 -7.39
C GLU A 33 10.98 0.88 -6.13
N VAL A 34 11.31 2.17 -6.26
CA VAL A 34 11.36 3.11 -5.15
C VAL A 34 10.05 3.12 -4.35
N ILE A 35 8.90 3.22 -5.02
CA ILE A 35 7.58 3.17 -4.37
C ILE A 35 7.39 1.86 -3.60
N ARG A 36 7.78 0.71 -4.17
CA ARG A 36 7.67 -0.58 -3.47
C ARG A 36 8.59 -0.65 -2.25
N THR A 37 9.81 -0.13 -2.35
CA THR A 37 10.75 -0.03 -1.24
C THR A 37 10.17 0.82 -0.11
N LEU A 38 9.67 2.02 -0.42
CA LEU A 38 9.05 2.92 0.56
C LEU A 38 7.82 2.29 1.23
N ILE A 39 6.96 1.60 0.47
CA ILE A 39 5.82 0.87 1.03
C ILE A 39 6.30 -0.22 1.99
N HIS A 40 7.34 -0.98 1.61
CA HIS A 40 7.87 -2.05 2.44
C HIS A 40 8.47 -1.52 3.75
N GLU A 41 9.25 -0.44 3.68
CA GLU A 41 9.84 0.22 4.84
C GLU A 41 8.77 0.78 5.78
N TRP A 42 7.77 1.47 5.21
CA TRP A 42 6.66 2.01 5.99
C TRP A 42 5.87 0.90 6.69
N LEU A 43 5.56 -0.21 5.99
CA LEU A 43 4.86 -1.35 6.59
C LEU A 43 5.68 -1.98 7.72
N SER A 44 6.98 -2.14 7.51
CA SER A 44 7.88 -2.72 8.51
C SER A 44 7.97 -1.84 9.75
N ALA A 45 8.09 -0.53 9.58
CA ALA A 45 8.13 0.43 10.69
C ALA A 45 6.80 0.60 11.42
N ASN A 46 5.68 0.25 10.79
CA ASN A 46 4.33 0.45 11.33
C ASN A 46 3.55 -0.85 11.54
N VAL A 47 4.24 -1.99 11.68
CA VAL A 47 3.62 -3.32 11.77
C VAL A 47 2.53 -3.40 12.84
N ASP A 48 2.74 -2.78 14.00
CA ASP A 48 1.76 -2.80 15.09
C ASP A 48 0.53 -1.93 14.78
N LYS A 49 0.70 -0.80 14.11
CA LYS A 49 -0.45 0.00 13.62
C LYS A 49 -1.25 -0.76 12.59
N VAL A 50 -0.59 -1.49 11.69
CA VAL A 50 -1.26 -2.31 10.68
C VAL A 50 -2.11 -3.40 11.35
N LYS A 51 -1.56 -4.08 12.37
CA LYS A 51 -2.31 -5.08 13.16
C LYS A 51 -3.51 -4.44 13.86
N GLU A 52 -3.33 -3.26 14.44
CA GLU A 52 -4.43 -2.56 15.11
C GLU A 52 -5.54 -2.16 14.13
N TRP A 53 -5.20 -1.64 12.94
CA TRP A 53 -6.19 -1.35 11.91
C TRP A 53 -6.94 -2.59 11.43
N GLN A 54 -6.26 -3.74 11.31
CA GLN A 54 -6.92 -5.01 11.01
C GLN A 54 -7.90 -5.41 12.12
N ARG A 55 -7.50 -5.30 13.39
CA ARG A 55 -8.35 -5.58 14.55
C ARG A 55 -9.58 -4.67 14.57
N LEU A 56 -9.40 -3.36 14.38
CA LEU A 56 -10.49 -2.38 14.33
C LEU A 56 -11.43 -2.64 13.17
N ARG A 57 -10.92 -3.04 12.00
CA ARG A 57 -11.75 -3.43 10.85
C ARG A 57 -12.60 -4.67 11.16
N GLU A 58 -12.03 -5.68 11.80
CA GLU A 58 -12.79 -6.87 12.22
C GLU A 58 -13.88 -6.53 13.24
N GLU A 59 -13.57 -5.64 14.20
CA GLU A 59 -14.54 -5.15 15.17
C GLU A 59 -15.66 -4.36 14.51
N ALA A 60 -15.32 -3.47 13.56
CA ALA A 60 -16.29 -2.72 12.79
C ALA A 60 -17.20 -3.63 11.95
N LEU A 61 -16.67 -4.73 11.38
CA LEU A 61 -17.46 -5.75 10.69
C LEU A 61 -18.41 -6.48 11.66
N ARG A 62 -17.95 -6.86 12.86
CA ARG A 62 -18.78 -7.55 13.87
C ARG A 62 -19.90 -6.65 14.40
N SER A 63 -19.61 -5.38 14.61
CA SER A 63 -20.55 -4.39 15.14
C SER A 63 -21.44 -3.76 14.06
N GLY A 64 -21.27 -4.15 12.78
CA GLY A 64 -22.13 -3.70 11.68
C GLY A 64 -21.84 -2.30 11.14
N TYR A 65 -20.73 -1.66 11.54
CA TYR A 65 -20.32 -0.34 11.04
C TYR A 65 -19.87 -0.35 9.58
N ILE A 66 -19.39 -1.50 9.10
CA ILE A 66 -19.01 -1.72 7.70
C ILE A 66 -19.61 -3.03 7.20
N SER A 67 -20.14 -3.03 5.97
CA SER A 67 -20.64 -4.24 5.32
C SER A 67 -19.50 -5.05 4.71
N LYS A 68 -19.60 -6.38 4.69
CA LYS A 68 -18.73 -7.21 3.83
C LYS A 68 -18.97 -6.75 2.39
N GLU A 69 -17.97 -6.16 1.76
CA GLU A 69 -17.99 -5.89 0.32
C GLU A 69 -18.35 -7.19 -0.40
N LYS A 70 -19.48 -7.20 -1.12
CA LYS A 70 -19.70 -8.18 -2.17
C LYS A 70 -18.70 -7.82 -3.26
N LYS A 71 -17.62 -8.59 -3.39
CA LYS A 71 -16.86 -8.56 -4.64
C LYS A 71 -17.86 -8.89 -5.76
N GLY A 72 -18.20 -7.89 -6.57
CA GLY A 72 -18.90 -8.13 -7.83
C GLY A 72 -17.97 -8.98 -8.69
N ASP A 73 -18.41 -10.20 -8.97
CA ASP A 73 -17.95 -10.95 -10.12
C ASP A 73 -18.49 -10.23 -11.36
N GLU A 74 -17.64 -9.41 -12.00
CA GLU A 74 -17.77 -8.99 -13.40
C GLU A 74 -16.41 -9.11 -14.09
#